data_AF-A0AAW1K8L9-F1
#
_entry.id   AF-A0AAW1K8L9-F1
#
_cell.length_a   1.000
_cell.length_b   1.000
_cell.length_c   1.000
_cell.angle_alpha   90.00
_cell.angle_beta   90.00
_cell.angle_gamma   90.00
#
_symmetry.space_group_name_H-M   'P 1'
#
loop_
_entity.id
_entity.type
_entity.pdbx_description
1 polymer ?
#
loop_
_entity_poly.entity_id
_entity_poly.type
_entity_poly.pdbx_seq_one_letter_code
_entity_poly.pdbx_strand_id
1 'polypeptide(L)'
;MTASFLNVQVNNTPCPKPDLQPWEVPYVHFPKPLTYARAECSCTPVRYFAILSTQRSGSGWFETLLNSHINVTSNGEIFSVKPRRANISTIVNTLDQLYNLDWFSSASKNECTAAVGLKWMLNQGLIQHHKEIMEYFTSKGISVVFLFRRNLLRRMISILANTYDRNFKLLNGTHKSHVHSPHEAKILASYKPFVNATTLIPELKQVQKTMAKAVGYFNSTRHIMLYYEDLLKNHSKLLDVQDFLRIPRMNLTSRQVKIHKGSLSEQLANWNDVKRILNGTEYESFLSGDYRL
;
A
#
# COMPACT_ATOMS: atom_id res chain seq x y z
N MET A 1 46.75 22.98 16.53
CA MET A 1 46.39 21.74 15.80
C MET A 1 45.15 22.06 14.98
N THR A 2 45.33 22.27 13.68
CA THR A 2 44.28 22.64 12.74
C THR A 2 43.61 21.38 12.22
N ALA A 3 42.30 21.25 12.44
CA ALA A 3 41.52 20.15 11.89
C ALA A 3 41.43 20.33 10.35
N SER A 4 42.06 19.43 9.60
CA SER A 4 41.91 19.39 8.15
C SER A 4 40.53 18.85 7.81
N PHE A 5 39.69 19.68 7.23
CA PHE A 5 38.48 19.22 6.55
C PHE A 5 38.92 18.41 5.33
N LEU A 6 38.67 17.09 5.36
CA LEU A 6 38.77 16.24 4.19
C LEU A 6 37.69 16.68 3.19
N ASN A 7 38.08 17.49 2.22
CA ASN A 7 37.29 17.73 1.02
C ASN A 7 37.18 16.40 0.26
N VAL A 8 36.12 15.65 0.51
CA VAL A 8 35.74 14.52 -0.34
C VAL A 8 35.32 15.11 -1.67
N GLN A 9 36.27 15.17 -2.63
CA GLN A 9 35.95 15.42 -4.02
C GLN A 9 34.97 14.33 -4.47
N VAL A 10 33.72 14.72 -4.72
CA VAL A 10 32.73 13.89 -5.40
C VAL A 10 33.26 13.71 -6.81
N ASN A 11 33.98 12.60 -7.02
CA ASN A 11 34.52 12.25 -8.32
C ASN A 11 33.33 12.12 -9.28
N ASN A 12 33.26 13.00 -10.27
CA ASN A 12 32.18 13.08 -11.27
C ASN A 12 32.34 11.95 -12.31
N THR A 13 32.69 10.75 -11.86
CA THR A 13 32.84 9.57 -12.71
C THR A 13 31.48 9.27 -13.31
N PRO A 14 31.33 9.25 -14.64
CA PRO A 14 30.07 8.89 -15.26
C PRO A 14 29.62 7.53 -14.76
N CYS A 15 28.37 7.42 -14.29
CA CYS A 15 27.84 6.13 -13.89
C CYS A 15 27.95 5.14 -15.05
N PRO A 16 28.31 3.87 -14.78
CA PRO A 16 28.26 2.84 -15.80
C PRO A 16 26.88 2.85 -16.46
N LYS A 17 26.83 2.83 -17.80
CA LYS A 17 25.55 2.73 -18.49
C LYS A 17 24.90 1.41 -18.05
N PRO A 18 23.74 1.44 -17.39
CA PRO A 18 23.09 0.22 -16.98
C PRO A 18 22.65 -0.55 -18.24
N ASP A 19 22.84 -1.86 -18.24
CA ASP A 19 22.34 -2.74 -19.29
C ASP A 19 20.82 -2.83 -19.17
N LEU A 20 20.13 -1.88 -19.81
CA LEU A 20 18.68 -1.75 -19.78
C LEU A 20 18.11 -2.00 -21.16
N GLN A 21 17.05 -2.79 -21.20
CA GLN A 21 16.24 -2.90 -22.41
C GLN A 21 15.56 -1.54 -22.70
N PRO A 22 15.34 -1.16 -23.97
CA PRO A 22 14.74 0.14 -24.31
C PRO A 22 13.40 0.43 -23.61
N TRP A 23 12.61 -0.62 -23.39
CA TRP A 23 11.31 -0.50 -22.70
C TRP A 23 11.43 -0.26 -21.18
N GLU A 24 12.59 -0.53 -20.57
CA GLU A 24 12.83 -0.30 -19.14
C GLU A 24 13.26 1.13 -18.83
N VAL A 25 13.82 1.83 -19.83
CA VAL A 25 14.38 3.19 -19.68
C VAL A 25 13.38 4.17 -19.03
N PRO A 26 12.08 4.22 -19.40
CA PRO A 26 11.15 5.16 -18.80
C PRO A 26 10.90 4.94 -17.30
N TYR A 27 11.17 3.74 -16.78
CA TYR A 27 10.89 3.34 -15.39
C TYR A 27 12.12 3.44 -14.48
N VAL A 28 13.27 3.85 -15.01
CA VAL A 28 14.54 3.91 -14.28
C VAL A 28 14.97 5.36 -14.11
N HIS A 29 15.16 5.76 -12.86
CA HIS A 29 15.47 7.13 -12.48
C HIS A 29 16.77 7.22 -11.70
N PHE A 30 17.40 8.39 -11.75
CA PHE A 30 18.55 8.74 -10.93
C PHE A 30 18.22 10.03 -10.16
N PRO A 31 17.40 9.93 -9.09
CA PRO A 31 16.99 11.09 -8.28
C PRO A 31 18.20 11.87 -7.76
N LYS A 32 18.05 13.19 -7.65
CA LYS A 32 19.04 14.12 -7.10
C LYS A 32 18.37 14.90 -5.95
N PRO A 33 18.27 14.29 -4.75
CA PRO A 33 17.68 14.95 -3.60
C PRO A 33 18.37 16.28 -3.32
N LEU A 34 17.59 17.28 -2.93
CA LEU A 34 18.09 18.61 -2.57
C LEU A 34 18.63 18.63 -1.13
N THR A 35 18.14 17.71 -0.30
CA THR A 35 18.38 17.68 1.14
C THR A 35 19.64 16.91 1.54
N TYR A 36 20.20 16.08 0.66
CA TYR A 36 21.42 15.32 0.91
C TYR A 36 22.06 14.83 -0.40
N ALA A 37 23.34 14.45 -0.34
CA ALA A 37 24.01 13.78 -1.46
C ALA A 37 23.81 12.26 -1.36
N ARG A 38 23.42 11.61 -2.46
CA ARG A 38 23.31 10.14 -2.52
C ARG A 38 24.67 9.41 -2.44
N ALA A 39 25.79 10.14 -2.50
CA ALA A 39 27.16 9.62 -2.39
C ALA A 39 27.39 8.37 -3.25
N GLU A 40 27.81 7.25 -2.65
CA GLU A 40 28.03 5.95 -3.30
C GLU A 40 26.77 5.40 -4.00
N CYS A 41 25.58 5.80 -3.57
CA CYS A 41 24.31 5.38 -4.18
C CYS A 41 23.89 6.24 -5.38
N SER A 42 24.67 7.26 -5.77
CA SER A 42 24.32 8.16 -6.88
C SER A 42 24.08 7.43 -8.20
N CYS A 43 24.83 6.35 -8.45
CA CYS A 43 24.70 5.50 -9.63
C CYS A 43 23.72 4.33 -9.47
N THR A 44 23.04 4.20 -8.34
CA THR A 44 22.01 3.19 -8.16
C THR A 44 20.72 3.64 -8.83
N PRO A 45 20.20 2.90 -9.83
CA PRO A 45 18.92 3.22 -10.45
C PRO A 45 17.77 3.04 -9.45
N VAL A 46 16.79 3.94 -9.51
CA VAL A 46 15.62 3.95 -8.64
C VAL A 46 14.36 3.77 -9.48
N ARG A 47 13.50 2.84 -9.08
CA ARG A 47 12.18 2.62 -9.68
C ARG A 47 11.09 3.21 -8.81
N TYR A 48 10.17 3.91 -9.44
CA TYR A 48 9.06 4.53 -8.73
C TYR A 48 7.85 3.60 -8.71
N PHE A 49 7.17 3.52 -7.57
CA PHE A 49 5.93 2.77 -7.46
C PHE A 49 4.85 3.45 -6.63
N ALA A 50 3.61 3.00 -6.79
CA ALA A 50 2.49 3.37 -5.96
C ALA A 50 1.59 2.15 -5.67
N ILE A 51 1.30 1.91 -4.39
CA ILE A 51 0.38 0.85 -3.96
C ILE A 51 -1.03 1.45 -3.90
N LEU A 52 -1.86 1.16 -4.89
CA LEU A 52 -3.23 1.65 -4.97
C LEU A 52 -4.18 0.64 -4.31
N SER A 53 -4.90 1.09 -3.28
CA SER A 53 -5.69 0.18 -2.43
C SER A 53 -6.92 0.85 -1.83
N THR A 54 -7.76 0.06 -1.17
CA THR A 54 -8.86 0.54 -0.34
C THR A 54 -8.58 0.24 1.14
N GLN A 55 -9.25 0.93 2.06
CA GLN A 55 -9.07 0.65 3.48
C GLN A 55 -9.41 -0.81 3.80
N ARG A 56 -8.60 -1.40 4.69
CA ARG A 56 -8.73 -2.77 5.20
C ARG A 56 -8.55 -3.89 4.15
N SER A 57 -7.78 -3.60 3.11
CA SER A 57 -7.40 -4.56 2.05
C SER A 57 -6.02 -5.20 2.25
N GLY A 58 -5.46 -5.15 3.46
CA GLY A 58 -4.16 -5.75 3.78
C GLY A 58 -2.94 -4.93 3.34
N SER A 59 -3.14 -3.74 2.78
CA SER A 59 -2.07 -2.90 2.25
C SER A 59 -1.09 -2.38 3.31
N GLY A 60 -1.52 -2.19 4.56
CA GLY A 60 -0.59 -1.91 5.67
C GLY A 60 0.35 -3.07 5.99
N TRP A 61 -0.14 -4.31 5.95
CA TRP A 61 0.70 -5.50 6.14
C TRP A 61 1.65 -5.71 4.97
N PHE A 62 1.12 -5.62 3.74
CA PHE A 62 1.93 -5.71 2.52
C PHE A 62 3.04 -4.66 2.45
N GLU A 63 2.74 -3.42 2.84
CA GLU A 63 3.75 -2.37 2.92
C GLU A 63 4.88 -2.71 3.92
N THR A 64 4.56 -3.28 5.08
CA THR A 64 5.62 -3.71 6.02
C THR A 64 6.50 -4.83 5.46
N LEU A 65 5.94 -5.73 4.64
CA LEU A 65 6.72 -6.74 3.93
C LEU A 65 7.68 -6.08 2.94
N LEU A 66 7.20 -5.15 2.12
CA LEU A 66 8.08 -4.42 1.18
C LEU A 66 9.17 -3.63 1.92
N ASN A 67 8.81 -2.95 3.01
CA ASN A 67 9.75 -2.19 3.81
C ASN A 67 10.74 -3.06 4.59
N SER A 68 10.59 -4.38 4.67
CA SER A 68 11.65 -5.24 5.20
C SER A 68 12.78 -5.49 4.19
N HIS A 69 12.59 -5.18 2.91
CA HIS A 69 13.64 -5.30 1.89
C HIS A 69 14.59 -4.11 1.96
N ILE A 70 15.90 -4.34 2.08
CA ILE A 70 16.91 -3.28 2.27
C ILE A 70 16.92 -2.16 1.21
N ASN A 71 16.47 -2.41 -0.03
CA ASN A 71 16.50 -1.43 -1.12
C ASN A 71 15.12 -0.82 -1.45
N VAL A 72 14.08 -1.13 -0.67
CA VAL A 72 12.71 -0.63 -0.92
C VAL A 72 12.27 0.32 0.17
N THR A 73 11.72 1.47 -0.23
CA THR A 73 11.17 2.47 0.67
C THR A 73 9.74 2.84 0.27
N SER A 74 8.75 2.33 0.99
CA SER A 74 7.35 2.74 0.91
C SER A 74 7.01 3.68 2.06
N ASN A 75 6.56 4.90 1.72
CA ASN A 75 6.42 6.01 2.66
C ASN A 75 5.03 6.13 3.33
N GLY A 76 4.27 5.04 3.42
CA GLY A 76 2.96 5.05 4.05
C GLY A 76 1.91 5.82 3.26
N GLU A 77 0.83 6.18 3.96
CA GLU A 77 -0.27 6.96 3.39
C GLU A 77 0.00 8.46 3.49
N ILE A 78 0.97 8.97 2.72
CA ILE A 78 1.34 10.39 2.77
C ILE A 78 0.15 11.29 2.47
N PHE A 79 -0.76 10.85 1.59
CA PHE A 79 -1.96 11.58 1.22
C PHE A 79 -3.12 11.38 2.19
N SER A 80 -3.00 10.62 3.27
CA SER A 80 -4.04 10.59 4.33
C SER A 80 -4.26 11.96 4.97
N VAL A 81 -3.22 12.81 4.96
CA VAL A 81 -3.18 14.19 5.45
C VAL A 81 -3.88 15.14 4.47
N LYS A 82 -5.01 15.72 4.87
CA LYS A 82 -5.87 16.55 3.99
C LYS A 82 -5.12 17.70 3.28
N PRO A 83 -4.28 18.51 3.94
CA PRO A 83 -3.54 19.59 3.26
C PRO A 83 -2.72 19.14 2.05
N ARG A 84 -2.14 17.92 2.09
CA ARG A 84 -1.29 17.40 1.00
C ARG A 84 -2.06 17.01 -0.25
N ARG A 85 -3.40 16.93 -0.15
CA ARG A 85 -4.32 16.62 -1.25
C ARG A 85 -5.38 17.69 -1.43
N ALA A 86 -5.07 18.93 -1.08
CA ALA A 86 -6.00 20.06 -1.20
C ALA A 86 -6.37 20.35 -2.67
N ASN A 87 -5.42 20.19 -3.59
CA ASN A 87 -5.61 20.31 -5.03
C ASN A 87 -4.51 19.53 -5.79
N ILE A 88 -4.62 19.45 -7.11
CA ILE A 88 -3.67 18.71 -7.95
C ILE A 88 -2.24 19.24 -7.88
N SER A 89 -2.04 20.57 -7.82
CA SER A 89 -0.70 21.16 -7.70
C SER A 89 0.00 20.71 -6.42
N THR A 90 -0.72 20.68 -5.28
CA THR A 90 -0.17 20.17 -4.02
C THR A 90 0.15 18.68 -4.08
N ILE A 91 -0.69 17.89 -4.76
CA ILE A 91 -0.44 16.46 -4.97
C ILE A 91 0.85 16.25 -5.75
N VAL A 92 0.99 16.93 -6.90
CA VAL A 92 2.18 16.82 -7.77
C VAL A 92 3.44 17.24 -7.02
N ASN A 93 3.42 18.38 -6.31
CA ASN A 93 4.57 18.82 -5.51
C ASN A 93 4.97 17.79 -4.44
N THR A 94 3.98 17.16 -3.79
CA THR A 94 4.24 16.10 -2.80
C THR A 94 4.85 14.86 -3.45
N LEU A 95 4.38 14.47 -4.63
CA LEU A 95 4.95 13.34 -5.38
C LEU A 95 6.37 13.64 -5.86
N ASP A 96 6.64 14.86 -6.33
CA ASP A 96 7.98 15.25 -6.77
C ASP A 96 8.97 15.21 -5.59
N GLN A 97 8.59 15.68 -4.40
CA GLN A 97 9.42 15.53 -3.20
C GLN A 97 9.68 14.07 -2.85
N LEU A 98 8.63 13.22 -2.91
CA LEU A 98 8.73 11.79 -2.65
C LEU A 98 9.71 11.10 -3.62
N TYR A 99 9.50 11.28 -4.92
CA TYR A 99 10.25 10.58 -5.95
C TYR A 99 11.64 11.16 -6.18
N ASN A 100 11.89 12.42 -5.79
CA ASN A 100 13.25 12.97 -5.72
C ASN A 100 14.04 12.48 -4.49
N LEU A 101 13.44 11.64 -3.63
CA LEU A 101 14.01 11.14 -2.37
C LEU A 101 14.18 12.22 -1.28
N ASP A 102 13.50 13.37 -1.39
CA ASP A 102 13.51 14.42 -0.36
C ASP A 102 12.48 14.17 0.75
N TRP A 103 11.73 13.06 0.68
CA TRP A 103 10.74 12.71 1.68
C TRP A 103 11.33 11.87 2.80
N PHE A 104 11.56 12.50 3.95
CA PHE A 104 12.01 11.82 5.16
C PHE A 104 10.86 11.16 5.90
N SER A 105 10.98 9.87 6.15
CA SER A 105 10.04 9.12 6.98
C SER A 105 10.78 8.07 7.81
N SER A 106 10.07 7.43 8.74
CA SER A 106 10.62 6.29 9.48
C SER A 106 10.93 5.08 8.58
N ALA A 107 10.51 5.09 7.31
CA ALA A 107 10.86 4.07 6.34
C ALA A 107 12.18 4.38 5.61
N SER A 108 12.75 5.58 5.76
CA SER A 108 14.04 5.93 5.18
C SER A 108 15.15 5.02 5.70
N LYS A 109 16.08 4.67 4.80
CA LYS A 109 17.12 3.66 5.02
C LYS A 109 18.49 4.25 4.79
N ASN A 110 19.49 3.65 5.43
CA ASN A 110 20.89 4.03 5.23
C ASN A 110 21.49 3.35 3.97
N GLU A 111 20.81 2.34 3.44
CA GLU A 111 21.17 1.61 2.24
C GLU A 111 20.71 2.32 0.96
N CYS A 112 21.36 1.98 -0.16
CA CYS A 112 20.95 2.48 -1.46
C CYS A 112 19.52 2.03 -1.82
N THR A 113 18.60 2.99 -1.86
CA THR A 113 17.23 2.76 -2.33
C THR A 113 17.24 2.46 -3.82
N ALA A 114 16.63 1.34 -4.21
CA ALA A 114 16.43 0.91 -5.60
C ALA A 114 14.95 0.97 -6.03
N ALA A 115 14.02 1.00 -5.07
CA ALA A 115 12.62 1.27 -5.32
C ALA A 115 12.02 2.19 -4.25
N VAL A 116 11.33 3.24 -4.67
CA VAL A 116 10.67 4.19 -3.77
C VAL A 116 9.22 4.39 -4.17
N GLY A 117 8.35 4.51 -3.17
CA GLY A 117 6.93 4.68 -3.42
C GLY A 117 6.14 5.04 -2.19
N LEU A 118 4.83 4.88 -2.32
CA LEU A 118 3.85 5.19 -1.32
C LEU A 118 2.69 4.19 -1.36
N LYS A 119 1.92 4.18 -0.28
CA LYS A 119 0.60 3.57 -0.24
C LYS A 119 -0.45 4.65 -0.39
N TRP A 120 -1.38 4.48 -1.33
CA TRP A 120 -2.39 5.48 -1.63
C TRP A 120 -3.78 4.84 -1.67
N MET A 121 -4.65 5.30 -0.76
CA MET A 121 -6.03 4.82 -0.75
C MET A 121 -6.85 5.54 -1.82
N LEU A 122 -7.72 4.81 -2.54
CA LEU A 122 -8.49 5.33 -3.67
C LEU A 122 -9.30 6.60 -3.32
N ASN A 123 -9.78 6.72 -2.08
CA ASN A 123 -10.56 7.86 -1.59
C ASN A 123 -9.73 9.05 -1.09
N GLN A 124 -8.40 9.02 -1.22
CA GLN A 124 -7.51 10.10 -0.78
C GLN A 124 -7.10 11.01 -1.96
N GLY A 125 -8.07 11.45 -2.76
CA GLY A 125 -7.86 12.34 -3.91
C GLY A 125 -7.46 11.63 -5.22
N LEU A 126 -7.02 10.37 -5.16
CA LEU A 126 -6.60 9.60 -6.34
C LEU A 126 -7.70 9.49 -7.41
N ILE A 127 -8.91 9.05 -7.03
CA ILE A 127 -10.04 8.92 -7.96
C ILE A 127 -10.53 10.29 -8.45
N GLN A 128 -10.43 11.30 -7.60
CA GLN A 128 -10.90 12.66 -7.90
C GLN A 128 -10.03 13.31 -8.99
N HIS A 129 -8.71 13.18 -8.89
CA HIS A 129 -7.72 13.78 -9.80
C HIS A 129 -7.08 12.74 -10.73
N HIS A 130 -7.85 11.72 -11.13
CA HIS A 130 -7.32 10.55 -11.81
C HIS A 130 -6.64 10.86 -13.15
N LYS A 131 -7.10 11.87 -13.90
CA LYS A 131 -6.54 12.23 -15.21
C LYS A 131 -5.12 12.76 -15.06
N GLU A 132 -4.97 13.78 -14.22
CA GLU A 132 -3.70 14.45 -13.97
C GLU A 132 -2.70 13.51 -13.26
N ILE A 133 -3.19 12.66 -12.36
CA ILE A 133 -2.34 11.65 -11.71
C ILE A 133 -1.90 10.56 -12.70
N MET A 134 -2.77 10.13 -13.62
CA MET A 134 -2.40 9.16 -14.66
C MET A 134 -1.34 9.74 -15.61
N GLU A 135 -1.48 11.01 -16.00
CA GLU A 135 -0.47 11.73 -16.79
C GLU A 135 0.86 11.85 -16.04
N TYR A 136 0.82 12.17 -14.74
CA TYR A 136 2.02 12.18 -13.89
C TYR A 136 2.66 10.78 -13.80
N PHE A 137 1.86 9.73 -13.58
CA PHE A 137 2.35 8.35 -13.48
C PHE A 137 3.00 7.89 -14.78
N THR A 138 2.40 8.23 -15.91
CA THR A 138 2.92 7.89 -17.24
C THR A 138 4.21 8.64 -17.52
N SER A 139 4.25 9.95 -17.30
CA SER A 139 5.43 10.77 -17.58
C SER A 139 6.62 10.46 -16.65
N LYS A 140 6.35 10.05 -15.41
CA LYS A 140 7.37 9.67 -14.42
C LYS A 140 7.67 8.18 -14.38
N GLY A 141 7.08 7.34 -15.25
CA GLY A 141 7.33 5.90 -15.25
C GLY A 141 6.98 5.22 -13.92
N ILE A 142 5.87 5.59 -13.29
CA ILE A 142 5.47 5.02 -11.99
C ILE A 142 4.81 3.67 -12.22
N SER A 143 5.34 2.64 -11.56
CA SER A 143 4.76 1.30 -11.54
C SER A 143 3.63 1.19 -10.51
N VAL A 144 2.46 0.73 -10.94
CA VAL A 144 1.28 0.61 -10.07
C VAL A 144 1.14 -0.79 -9.52
N VAL A 145 1.01 -0.90 -8.20
CA VAL A 145 0.64 -2.15 -7.52
C VAL A 145 -0.78 -2.01 -7.02
N PHE A 146 -1.74 -2.63 -7.72
CA PHE A 146 -3.10 -2.73 -7.20
C PHE A 146 -3.13 -3.81 -6.12
N LEU A 147 -3.58 -3.45 -4.93
CA LEU A 147 -3.79 -4.41 -3.85
C LEU A 147 -5.22 -4.28 -3.31
N PHE A 148 -6.05 -5.26 -3.64
CA PHE A 148 -7.43 -5.32 -3.20
C PHE A 148 -7.70 -6.54 -2.35
N ARG A 149 -8.88 -6.57 -1.73
CA ARG A 149 -9.39 -7.72 -1.00
C ARG A 149 -10.65 -8.21 -1.68
N ARG A 150 -10.68 -9.47 -2.11
CA ARG A 150 -11.84 -10.05 -2.80
C ARG A 150 -13.04 -10.12 -1.87
N ASN A 151 -12.85 -10.56 -0.62
CA ASN A 151 -13.95 -10.66 0.33
C ASN A 151 -14.31 -9.29 0.93
N LEU A 152 -15.25 -8.59 0.28
CA LEU A 152 -15.66 -7.26 0.69
C LEU A 152 -16.53 -7.24 1.94
N LEU A 153 -17.22 -8.33 2.28
CA LEU A 153 -17.93 -8.47 3.55
C LEU A 153 -16.93 -8.47 4.71
N ARG A 154 -15.88 -9.28 4.64
CA ARG A 154 -14.80 -9.30 5.66
C ARG A 154 -14.05 -7.97 5.72
N ARG A 155 -13.91 -7.28 4.59
CA ARG A 155 -13.39 -5.91 4.57
C ARG A 155 -14.30 -4.97 5.37
N MET A 156 -15.61 -4.99 5.13
CA MET A 156 -16.61 -4.17 5.84
C MET A 156 -16.59 -4.45 7.35
N ILE A 157 -16.59 -5.72 7.76
CA ILE A 157 -16.48 -6.12 9.17
C ILE A 157 -15.23 -5.52 9.80
N SER A 158 -14.08 -5.61 9.11
CA SER A 158 -12.85 -5.03 9.62
C SER A 158 -12.87 -3.50 9.68
N ILE A 159 -13.61 -2.83 8.79
CA ILE A 159 -13.83 -1.37 8.87
C ILE A 159 -14.64 -1.04 10.11
N LEU A 160 -15.77 -1.72 10.33
CA LEU A 160 -16.65 -1.47 11.47
C LEU A 160 -15.93 -1.72 12.81
N ALA A 161 -15.19 -2.83 12.93
CA ALA A 161 -14.41 -3.12 14.12
C ALA A 161 -13.29 -2.09 14.37
N ASN A 162 -12.62 -1.64 13.31
CA ASN A 162 -11.59 -0.59 13.43
C ASN A 162 -12.19 0.76 13.84
N THR A 163 -13.38 1.11 13.34
CA THR A 163 -14.11 2.33 13.74
C THR A 163 -14.53 2.25 15.20
N TYR A 164 -14.99 1.09 15.66
CA TYR A 164 -15.30 0.87 17.07
C TYR A 164 -14.07 1.07 17.96
N ASP A 165 -12.94 0.44 17.65
CA ASP A 165 -11.70 0.66 18.40
C ASP A 165 -11.22 2.12 18.37
N ARG A 166 -11.46 2.86 17.28
CA ARG A 166 -11.12 4.29 17.24
C ARG A 166 -11.90 5.11 18.28
N ASN A 167 -13.15 4.74 18.51
CA ASN A 167 -14.04 5.47 19.42
C ASN A 167 -13.86 5.01 20.88
N PHE A 168 -13.71 3.69 21.09
CA PHE A 168 -13.68 3.07 22.41
C PHE A 168 -12.26 2.73 22.92
N LYS A 169 -11.25 2.75 22.04
CA LYS A 169 -9.83 2.62 22.36
C LYS A 169 -9.53 1.40 23.25
N LEU A 170 -9.80 0.21 22.70
CA LEU A 170 -9.84 -1.05 23.45
C LEU A 170 -8.48 -1.48 24.00
N LEU A 171 -7.39 -0.88 23.53
CA LEU A 171 -6.03 -1.17 23.97
C LEU A 171 -5.53 -0.06 24.90
N ASN A 172 -5.92 -0.13 26.17
CA ASN A 172 -5.49 0.80 27.23
C ASN A 172 -5.65 2.29 26.84
N GLY A 173 -6.81 2.66 26.26
CA GLY A 173 -7.07 4.05 25.87
C GLY A 173 -6.36 4.50 24.59
N THR A 174 -5.77 3.57 23.84
CA THR A 174 -5.15 3.82 22.53
C THR A 174 -5.87 3.09 21.40
N HIS A 175 -6.08 3.78 20.28
CA HIS A 175 -6.54 3.17 19.02
C HIS A 175 -5.36 2.56 18.26
N LYS A 176 -5.48 1.31 17.80
CA LYS A 176 -4.49 0.70 16.90
C LYS A 176 -5.15 0.05 15.68
N SER A 177 -4.85 0.58 14.50
CA SER A 177 -5.32 -0.01 13.23
C SER A 177 -4.63 -1.33 12.88
N HIS A 178 -3.44 -1.56 13.43
CA HIS A 178 -2.61 -2.76 13.26
C HIS A 178 -1.96 -3.11 14.60
N VAL A 179 -1.77 -4.40 14.85
CA VAL A 179 -1.20 -4.93 16.10
C VAL A 179 -0.04 -5.86 15.81
N HIS A 180 0.89 -5.96 16.75
CA HIS A 180 2.07 -6.84 16.65
C HIS A 180 2.01 -8.00 17.66
N SER A 181 1.03 -8.00 18.56
CA SER A 181 0.84 -9.06 19.55
C SER A 181 -0.43 -9.89 19.27
N PRO A 182 -0.36 -11.22 19.37
CA PRO A 182 -1.55 -12.09 19.35
C PRO A 182 -2.57 -11.73 20.45
N HIS A 183 -2.11 -11.23 21.59
CA HIS A 183 -2.98 -10.83 22.70
C HIS A 183 -3.81 -9.59 22.35
N GLU A 184 -3.15 -8.53 21.84
CA GLU A 184 -3.85 -7.33 21.36
C GLU A 184 -4.83 -7.67 20.22
N ALA A 185 -4.42 -8.54 19.30
CA ALA A 185 -5.29 -9.03 18.23
C ALA A 185 -6.55 -9.71 18.76
N LYS A 186 -6.44 -10.51 19.83
CA LYS A 186 -7.59 -11.17 20.46
C LYS A 186 -8.53 -10.17 21.13
N ILE A 187 -8.00 -9.13 21.78
CA ILE A 187 -8.81 -8.05 22.36
C ILE A 187 -9.61 -7.35 21.27
N LEU A 188 -8.95 -6.89 20.19
CA LEU A 188 -9.62 -6.20 19.09
C LEU A 188 -10.65 -7.10 18.36
N ALA A 189 -10.37 -8.40 18.23
CA ALA A 189 -11.27 -9.35 17.58
C ALA A 189 -12.49 -9.73 18.43
N SER A 190 -12.52 -9.38 19.72
CA SER A 190 -13.65 -9.67 20.61
C SER A 190 -14.91 -8.88 20.26
N TYR A 191 -14.75 -7.69 19.67
CA TYR A 191 -15.86 -6.90 19.20
C TYR A 191 -16.46 -7.49 17.93
N LYS A 192 -17.76 -7.79 17.99
CA LYS A 192 -18.56 -8.28 16.87
C LYS A 192 -19.43 -7.15 16.32
N PRO A 193 -19.06 -6.51 15.20
CA PRO A 193 -19.88 -5.46 14.63
C PRO A 193 -21.27 -5.96 14.20
N PHE A 194 -22.23 -5.05 14.26
CA PHE A 194 -23.54 -5.21 13.62
C PHE A 194 -23.47 -4.62 12.21
N VAL A 195 -23.83 -5.41 11.20
CA VAL A 195 -23.87 -4.95 9.79
C VAL A 195 -25.28 -4.48 9.45
N ASN A 196 -25.40 -3.29 8.88
CA ASN A 196 -26.69 -2.77 8.44
C ASN A 196 -27.18 -3.53 7.20
N ALA A 197 -28.26 -4.28 7.38
CA ALA A 197 -28.91 -5.08 6.34
C ALA A 197 -29.30 -4.26 5.09
N THR A 198 -29.81 -3.04 5.31
CA THR A 198 -30.36 -2.20 4.24
C THR A 198 -29.26 -1.63 3.35
N THR A 199 -28.08 -1.34 3.90
CA THR A 199 -26.97 -0.72 3.15
C THR A 199 -25.92 -1.73 2.67
N LEU A 200 -25.96 -2.98 3.14
CA LEU A 200 -24.96 -4.01 2.87
C LEU A 200 -24.66 -4.16 1.36
N ILE A 201 -25.65 -4.56 0.56
CA ILE A 201 -25.46 -4.78 -0.88
C ILE A 201 -25.04 -3.48 -1.62
N PRO A 202 -25.71 -2.33 -1.42
CA PRO A 202 -25.27 -1.07 -2.01
C PRO A 202 -23.80 -0.71 -1.71
N GLU A 203 -23.35 -0.91 -0.47
CA GLU A 203 -21.97 -0.62 -0.07
C GLU A 203 -20.95 -1.58 -0.73
N LEU A 204 -21.26 -2.89 -0.79
CA LEU A 204 -20.42 -3.87 -1.49
C LEU A 204 -20.25 -3.50 -2.97
N LYS A 205 -21.37 -3.19 -3.64
CA LYS A 205 -21.40 -2.79 -5.05
C LYS A 205 -20.62 -1.49 -5.30
N GLN A 206 -20.78 -0.50 -4.42
CA GLN A 206 -20.07 0.78 -4.55
C GLN A 206 -18.55 0.60 -4.45
N VAL A 207 -18.10 -0.30 -3.57
CA VAL A 207 -16.66 -0.60 -3.46
C VAL A 207 -16.15 -1.31 -4.70
N GLN A 208 -16.85 -2.32 -5.21
CA GLN A 208 -16.48 -2.97 -6.47
C GLN A 208 -16.39 -1.97 -7.62
N LYS A 209 -17.39 -1.10 -7.77
CA LYS A 209 -17.39 -0.05 -8.79
C LYS A 209 -16.20 0.88 -8.65
N THR A 210 -15.82 1.24 -7.42
CA THR A 210 -14.67 2.11 -7.16
C THR A 210 -13.35 1.42 -7.50
N MET A 211 -13.20 0.13 -7.18
CA MET A 211 -12.02 -0.66 -7.56
C MET A 211 -11.92 -0.80 -9.09
N ALA A 212 -13.02 -1.13 -9.76
CA ALA A 212 -13.07 -1.24 -11.22
C ALA A 212 -12.73 0.09 -11.90
N LYS A 213 -13.22 1.22 -11.38
CA LYS A 213 -12.84 2.56 -11.87
C LYS A 213 -11.34 2.81 -11.73
N ALA A 214 -10.73 2.49 -10.59
CA ALA A 214 -9.30 2.66 -10.41
C ALA A 214 -8.49 1.85 -11.42
N VAL A 215 -8.85 0.57 -11.62
CA VAL A 215 -8.20 -0.28 -12.62
C VAL A 215 -8.37 0.32 -14.02
N GLY A 216 -9.57 0.77 -14.37
CA GLY A 216 -9.84 1.41 -15.66
C GLY A 216 -9.05 2.69 -15.89
N TYR A 217 -8.91 3.56 -14.87
CA TYR A 217 -8.20 4.84 -15.00
C TYR A 217 -6.69 4.69 -15.13
N PHE A 218 -6.09 3.66 -14.55
CA PHE A 218 -4.63 3.46 -14.55
C PHE A 218 -4.21 2.21 -15.35
N ASN A 219 -5.07 1.70 -16.25
CA ASN A 219 -4.79 0.49 -17.04
C ASN A 219 -3.60 0.64 -18.00
N SER A 220 -3.33 1.87 -18.47
CA SER A 220 -2.22 2.21 -19.36
C SER A 220 -0.88 2.30 -18.64
N THR A 221 -0.89 2.41 -17.31
CA THR A 221 0.34 2.38 -16.50
C THR A 221 0.88 0.96 -16.44
N ARG A 222 2.19 0.82 -16.25
CA ARG A 222 2.79 -0.47 -15.92
C ARG A 222 2.26 -0.92 -14.57
N HIS A 223 1.45 -1.98 -14.53
CA HIS A 223 0.79 -2.39 -13.29
C HIS A 223 0.82 -3.89 -13.04
N ILE A 224 0.69 -4.27 -11.76
CA ILE A 224 0.43 -5.63 -11.30
C ILE A 224 -0.82 -5.62 -10.42
N MET A 225 -1.66 -6.66 -10.55
CA MET A 225 -2.87 -6.83 -9.76
C MET A 225 -2.66 -7.92 -8.71
N LEU A 226 -2.83 -7.57 -7.44
CA LEU A 226 -2.70 -8.46 -6.30
C LEU A 226 -4.00 -8.45 -5.49
N TYR A 227 -4.30 -9.62 -4.94
CA TYR A 227 -5.37 -9.77 -3.97
C TYR A 227 -4.82 -10.29 -2.65
N TYR A 228 -5.32 -9.71 -1.56
CA TYR A 228 -4.94 -10.08 -0.20
C TYR A 228 -4.99 -11.59 0.05
N GLU A 229 -6.05 -12.23 -0.44
CA GLU A 229 -6.27 -13.66 -0.32
C GLU A 229 -5.16 -14.48 -0.99
N ASP A 230 -4.65 -14.04 -2.15
CA ASP A 230 -3.57 -14.73 -2.86
C ASP A 230 -2.24 -14.60 -2.13
N LEU A 231 -1.96 -13.41 -1.58
CA LEU A 231 -0.76 -13.15 -0.79
C LEU A 231 -0.71 -13.98 0.50
N LEU A 232 -1.87 -14.33 1.07
CA LEU A 232 -1.94 -15.21 2.23
C LEU A 232 -1.76 -16.69 1.87
N LYS A 233 -2.24 -17.12 0.70
CA LYS A 233 -2.16 -18.52 0.27
C LYS A 233 -0.81 -18.86 -0.35
N ASN A 234 -0.27 -17.96 -1.15
CA ASN A 234 0.92 -18.19 -1.96
C ASN A 234 1.95 -17.08 -1.76
N HIS A 235 2.94 -17.34 -0.92
CA HIS A 235 4.05 -16.42 -0.68
C HIS A 235 4.92 -16.19 -1.92
N SER A 236 4.86 -17.03 -2.97
CA SER A 236 5.59 -16.78 -4.22
C SER A 236 5.12 -15.49 -4.91
N LYS A 237 3.90 -15.03 -4.63
CA LYS A 237 3.39 -13.75 -5.14
C LYS A 237 4.19 -12.54 -4.65
N LEU A 238 4.90 -12.66 -3.53
CA LEU A 238 5.83 -11.61 -3.09
C LEU A 238 7.11 -11.58 -3.93
N LEU A 239 7.50 -12.71 -4.54
CA LEU A 239 8.61 -12.75 -5.51
C LEU A 239 8.19 -12.05 -6.81
N ASP A 240 6.97 -12.29 -7.29
CA ASP A 240 6.42 -11.61 -8.47
C ASP A 240 6.48 -10.07 -8.32
N VAL A 241 6.23 -9.55 -7.11
CA VAL A 241 6.34 -8.11 -6.83
C VAL A 241 7.78 -7.61 -6.86
N GLN A 242 8.72 -8.37 -6.30
CA GLN A 242 10.14 -8.01 -6.33
C GLN A 242 10.66 -8.02 -7.77
N ASP A 243 10.28 -9.01 -8.57
CA ASP A 243 10.61 -9.07 -10.00
C ASP A 243 9.96 -7.92 -10.77
N PHE A 244 8.69 -7.63 -10.47
CA PHE A 244 7.96 -6.50 -11.05
C PHE A 244 8.63 -5.17 -10.71
N LEU A 245 9.14 -4.98 -9.51
CA LEU A 245 9.90 -3.78 -9.14
C LEU A 245 11.39 -3.87 -9.53
N ARG A 246 11.82 -4.96 -10.17
CA ARG A 246 13.22 -5.21 -10.60
C ARG A 246 14.23 -4.97 -9.48
N ILE A 247 13.90 -5.47 -8.29
CA ILE A 247 14.76 -5.48 -7.11
C ILE A 247 15.23 -6.91 -6.82
N PRO A 248 16.38 -7.08 -6.14
CA PRO A 248 16.84 -8.40 -5.76
C PRO A 248 15.78 -9.18 -4.97
N ARG A 249 15.65 -10.48 -5.21
CA ARG A 249 14.74 -11.30 -4.41
C ARG A 249 15.28 -11.46 -2.99
N MET A 250 14.48 -11.12 -2.00
CA MET A 250 14.76 -11.30 -0.58
C MET A 250 13.56 -11.93 0.13
N ASN A 251 13.84 -12.52 1.29
CA ASN A 251 12.79 -12.95 2.21
C ASN A 251 12.18 -11.71 2.88
N LEU A 252 10.90 -11.47 2.61
CA LEU A 252 10.15 -10.37 3.18
C LEU A 252 9.48 -10.80 4.49
N THR A 253 9.51 -9.95 5.51
CA THR A 253 8.98 -10.26 6.85
C THR A 253 8.10 -9.12 7.36
N SER A 254 7.13 -9.47 8.21
CA SER A 254 6.24 -8.51 8.86
C SER A 254 6.00 -8.93 10.30
N ARG A 255 5.94 -7.94 11.19
CA ARG A 255 5.55 -8.13 12.59
C ARG A 255 4.04 -7.99 12.80
N GLN A 256 3.27 -7.63 11.78
CA GLN A 256 1.82 -7.45 11.91
C GLN A 256 1.11 -8.78 12.06
N VAL A 257 0.17 -8.83 13.00
CA VAL A 257 -0.67 -10.00 13.26
C VAL A 257 -2.09 -9.75 12.73
N LYS A 258 -2.65 -10.75 12.05
CA LYS A 258 -4.04 -10.72 11.59
C LYS A 258 -4.98 -10.72 12.80
N ILE A 259 -5.82 -9.68 12.91
CA ILE A 259 -6.79 -9.48 14.00
C ILE A 259 -7.92 -10.51 13.90
N HIS A 260 -8.74 -10.44 12.84
CA HIS A 260 -9.90 -11.31 12.69
C HIS A 260 -9.49 -12.65 12.08
N LYS A 261 -9.63 -13.73 12.86
CA LYS A 261 -9.45 -15.13 12.47
C LYS A 261 -10.79 -15.87 12.61
N GLY A 262 -10.91 -17.05 12.01
CA GLY A 262 -12.10 -17.90 12.15
C GLY A 262 -13.26 -17.56 11.19
N SER A 263 -14.43 -18.08 11.56
CA SER A 263 -15.65 -18.03 10.75
C SER A 263 -16.30 -16.63 10.81
N LEU A 264 -17.13 -16.30 9.81
CA LEU A 264 -17.89 -15.05 9.82
C LEU A 264 -18.97 -15.02 10.91
N SER A 265 -19.54 -16.17 11.25
CA SER A 265 -20.50 -16.32 12.35
C SER A 265 -19.94 -15.92 13.71
N GLU A 266 -18.63 -16.09 13.92
CA GLU A 266 -17.96 -15.67 15.15
C GLU A 266 -17.62 -14.17 15.15
N GLN A 267 -17.62 -13.52 13.98
CA GLN A 267 -17.16 -12.14 13.79
C GLN A 267 -18.29 -11.12 13.72
N LEU A 268 -19.55 -11.55 13.66
CA LEU A 268 -20.72 -10.69 13.46
C LEU A 268 -21.73 -10.87 14.59
N ALA A 269 -22.36 -9.77 15.00
CA ALA A 269 -23.47 -9.81 15.96
C ALA A 269 -24.76 -10.35 15.32
N ASN A 270 -25.00 -10.04 14.04
CA ASN A 270 -26.20 -10.39 13.29
C ASN A 270 -25.91 -11.30 12.08
N TRP A 271 -25.10 -12.35 12.29
CA TRP A 271 -24.67 -13.26 11.24
C TRP A 271 -25.83 -13.85 10.41
N ASN A 272 -26.91 -14.28 11.07
CA ASN A 272 -28.03 -14.93 10.39
C ASN A 272 -28.72 -13.99 9.39
N ASP A 273 -28.85 -12.71 9.72
CA ASP A 273 -29.39 -11.71 8.79
C ASP A 273 -28.47 -11.47 7.60
N VAL A 274 -27.18 -11.28 7.85
CA VAL A 274 -26.18 -11.09 6.79
C VAL A 274 -26.16 -12.29 5.85
N LYS A 275 -26.17 -13.50 6.40
CA LYS A 275 -26.22 -14.75 5.62
C LYS A 275 -27.47 -14.78 4.75
N ARG A 276 -28.65 -14.51 5.32
CA ARG A 276 -29.93 -14.52 4.60
C ARG A 276 -29.96 -13.49 3.47
N ILE A 277 -29.41 -12.30 3.68
CA ILE A 277 -29.41 -11.21 2.68
C ILE A 277 -28.49 -11.51 1.51
N LEU A 278 -27.32 -12.11 1.76
CA LEU A 278 -26.34 -12.39 0.70
C LEU A 278 -26.60 -13.71 -0.04
N ASN A 279 -27.34 -14.64 0.57
CA ASN A 279 -27.67 -15.92 -0.05
C ASN A 279 -28.50 -15.72 -1.34
N GLY A 280 -28.09 -16.34 -2.44
CA GLY A 280 -28.73 -16.17 -3.75
C GLY A 280 -28.39 -14.86 -4.47
N THR A 281 -27.45 -14.06 -3.94
CA THR A 281 -26.97 -12.83 -4.59
C THR A 281 -25.60 -13.04 -5.23
N GLU A 282 -25.16 -12.09 -6.08
CA GLU A 282 -23.78 -12.09 -6.63
C GLU A 282 -22.68 -12.05 -5.55
N TYR A 283 -23.04 -11.69 -4.31
CA TYR A 283 -22.15 -11.57 -3.16
C TYR A 283 -22.17 -12.81 -2.24
N GLU A 284 -22.93 -13.85 -2.58
CA GLU A 284 -23.05 -15.07 -1.77
C GLU A 284 -21.67 -15.68 -1.46
N SER A 285 -20.75 -15.63 -2.44
CA SER A 285 -19.38 -16.11 -2.30
C SER A 285 -18.64 -15.47 -1.11
N PHE A 286 -18.98 -14.24 -0.71
CA PHE A 286 -18.37 -13.55 0.42
C PHE A 286 -18.72 -14.15 1.79
N LEU A 287 -19.73 -15.03 1.86
CA LEU A 287 -20.05 -15.81 3.06
C LEU A 287 -18.99 -16.90 3.34
N SER A 288 -18.14 -17.22 2.36
CA SER A 288 -17.04 -18.16 2.51
C SER A 288 -15.79 -17.51 3.15
N GLY A 289 -14.84 -18.33 3.61
CA GLY A 289 -13.60 -17.85 4.21
C GLY A 289 -12.66 -17.19 3.19
N ASP A 290 -11.76 -16.31 3.65
CA ASP A 290 -10.72 -15.66 2.80
C ASP A 290 -9.93 -16.69 1.95
N TYR A 291 -9.84 -17.95 2.40
CA TYR A 291 -9.04 -18.98 1.73
C TYR A 291 -9.79 -19.81 0.69
N ARG A 292 -11.10 -19.61 0.51
CA ARG A 292 -11.92 -20.37 -0.45
C ARG A 292 -12.37 -19.53 -1.66
N LEU A 293 -11.99 -18.25 -1.69
CA LEU A 293 -12.21 -17.29 -2.77
C LEU A 293 -10.96 -17.09 -3.61
#